data_AF-A0AAW5N2L3-F1
#
_entry.id   AF-A0AAW5N2L3-F1
#
_cell.length_a   1.000
_cell.length_b   1.000
_cell.length_c   1.000
_cell.angle_alpha   90.00
_cell.angle_beta   90.00
_cell.angle_gamma   90.00
#
_symmetry.space_group_name_H-M   'P 1'
#
loop_
_entity.id
_entity.type
_entity.pdbx_description
1 polymer ?
#
loop_
_entity_poly.entity_id
_entity_poly.type
_entity_poly.pdbx_seq_one_letter_code
_entity_poly.pdbx_strand_id
1 'polypeptide(L)'
;MQEPRLSIEDLTQLSAKERSRIRQRYALHRRYETAVALYADTNTSIRSIAAECGESEHALRAYLRRYWRELMLRRYGIETEGKDAQEVPFYTADGQSCLAHRKYKEAVQACDSIRYIDLNVSQVARKFGVNATALANFMRVHYSEVLKRREEYRIRLGISDNIRRGVRPDCREQYAAAVELYRTTDMSVKAVAEQCKVSEGGFLQHLRFYHQPLLKEKKETRRQAKLAGKKKRGALLGNGRKYEPLPATVQKYAEALAMFRDTALTMKEIVRRTGVPAEGFRFYLHKWHRALVLERSGIVAAEDAELNIARSRQRMKTVAAKYAEAIESLRQHPRPVSYVAREFGHHPEVFRSYLRKHEPELAASLGLRPVAWKQKERIASGTKK
;
A
#
# COMPACT_ATOMS: atom_id res chain seq x y z
N MET A 1 -12.08 23.18 -24.98
CA MET A 1 -11.14 22.12 -25.40
C MET A 1 -11.91 21.19 -26.33
N GLN A 2 -11.85 21.45 -27.64
CA GLN A 2 -12.37 20.49 -28.62
C GLN A 2 -11.40 19.31 -28.62
N GLU A 3 -11.82 18.13 -28.13
CA GLU A 3 -11.05 16.92 -28.37
C GLU A 3 -10.92 16.74 -29.91
N PRO A 4 -9.73 16.44 -30.44
CA PRO A 4 -9.58 16.20 -31.86
C PRO A 4 -10.50 15.04 -32.24
N ARG A 5 -11.43 15.29 -33.16
CA ARG A 5 -12.30 14.25 -33.72
C ARG A 5 -11.40 13.27 -34.46
N LEU A 6 -11.00 12.19 -33.79
CA LEU A 6 -10.29 11.07 -34.41
C LEU A 6 -11.12 10.60 -35.62
N SER A 7 -10.54 10.66 -36.80
CA SER A 7 -11.19 10.20 -38.01
C SER A 7 -11.41 8.68 -37.93
N ILE A 8 -12.39 8.15 -38.67
CA ILE A 8 -12.64 6.70 -38.73
C ILE A 8 -11.40 5.96 -39.28
N GLU A 9 -10.58 6.63 -40.09
CA GLU A 9 -9.35 6.12 -40.68
C GLU A 9 -8.25 5.90 -39.63
N ASP A 10 -8.09 6.80 -38.65
CA ASP A 10 -7.12 6.67 -37.53
C ASP A 10 -7.38 5.45 -36.62
N LEU A 11 -8.65 5.04 -36.50
CA LEU A 11 -9.03 3.88 -35.67
C LEU A 11 -8.57 2.56 -36.28
N THR A 12 -8.29 2.49 -37.58
CA THR A 12 -7.86 1.26 -38.27
C THR A 12 -6.37 0.94 -38.10
N GLN A 13 -5.56 1.90 -37.62
CA GLN A 13 -4.14 1.72 -37.31
C GLN A 13 -3.87 1.32 -35.84
N LEU A 14 -4.88 1.43 -34.97
CA LEU A 14 -4.75 1.13 -33.53
C LEU A 14 -4.88 -0.37 -33.24
N SER A 15 -4.18 -0.84 -32.21
CA SER A 15 -4.30 -2.23 -31.75
C SER A 15 -5.70 -2.53 -31.20
N ALA A 16 -6.10 -3.82 -31.21
CA ALA A 16 -7.39 -4.25 -30.67
C ALA A 16 -7.62 -3.81 -29.21
N LYS A 17 -6.53 -3.73 -28.42
CA LYS A 17 -6.57 -3.27 -27.02
C LYS A 17 -6.87 -1.78 -26.91
N GLU A 18 -6.30 -0.96 -27.79
CA GLU A 18 -6.52 0.49 -27.82
C GLU A 18 -7.92 0.83 -28.31
N ARG A 19 -8.40 0.17 -29.37
CA ARG A 19 -9.78 0.32 -29.83
C ARG A 19 -10.79 -0.06 -28.74
N SER A 20 -10.55 -1.15 -28.02
CA SER A 20 -11.38 -1.56 -26.88
C SER A 20 -11.42 -0.49 -25.78
N ARG A 21 -10.27 0.09 -25.42
CA ARG A 21 -10.20 1.19 -24.44
C ARG A 21 -10.96 2.44 -24.90
N ILE A 22 -10.84 2.82 -26.17
CA ILE A 22 -11.55 3.97 -26.73
C ILE A 22 -13.06 3.74 -26.68
N ARG A 23 -13.54 2.55 -27.09
CA ARG A 23 -14.97 2.19 -27.02
C ARG A 23 -15.49 2.23 -25.58
N GLN A 24 -14.76 1.66 -24.63
CA GLN A 24 -15.11 1.72 -23.21
C GLN A 24 -15.17 3.15 -22.70
N ARG A 25 -14.22 4.01 -23.09
CA ARG A 25 -14.20 5.42 -22.73
C ARG A 25 -15.38 6.17 -23.33
N TYR A 26 -15.68 5.97 -24.60
CA TYR A 26 -16.84 6.60 -25.26
C TYR A 26 -18.17 6.19 -24.59
N ALA A 27 -18.37 4.90 -24.34
CA ALA A 27 -19.55 4.41 -23.62
C ALA A 27 -19.67 5.02 -22.21
N LEU A 28 -18.55 5.20 -21.52
CA LEU A 28 -18.50 5.86 -20.22
C LEU A 28 -18.90 7.35 -20.31
N HIS A 29 -18.41 8.10 -21.31
CA HIS A 29 -18.79 9.50 -21.51
C HIS A 29 -20.28 9.64 -21.86
N ARG A 30 -20.80 8.76 -22.73
CA ARG A 30 -22.22 8.70 -23.07
C ARG A 30 -23.11 8.44 -21.85
N ARG A 31 -22.71 7.52 -20.97
CA ARG A 31 -23.44 7.20 -19.75
C ARG A 31 -23.62 8.41 -18.82
N TYR A 32 -22.58 9.25 -18.70
CA TYR A 32 -22.58 10.39 -17.79
C TYR A 32 -22.93 11.73 -18.47
N GLU A 33 -23.26 11.73 -19.76
CA GLU A 33 -23.49 12.95 -20.55
C GLU A 33 -24.55 13.87 -19.91
N THR A 34 -25.72 13.32 -19.59
CA THR A 34 -26.81 14.06 -18.93
C THR A 34 -26.41 14.57 -17.54
N ALA A 35 -25.71 13.74 -16.75
CA ALA A 35 -25.27 14.13 -15.42
C ALA A 35 -24.23 15.26 -15.44
N VAL A 36 -23.36 15.28 -16.45
CA VAL A 36 -22.38 16.36 -16.66
C VAL A 36 -23.06 17.66 -17.04
N ALA A 37 -24.05 17.61 -17.95
CA ALA A 37 -24.84 18.78 -18.33
C ALA A 37 -25.57 19.38 -17.11
N LEU A 38 -26.29 18.54 -16.35
CA LEU A 38 -26.95 18.96 -15.10
C LEU A 38 -25.96 19.53 -14.09
N TYR A 39 -24.75 18.97 -13.97
CA TYR A 39 -23.74 19.48 -13.05
C TYR A 39 -23.17 20.84 -13.46
N ALA A 40 -23.06 21.09 -14.78
CA ALA A 40 -22.55 22.34 -15.33
C ALA A 40 -23.59 23.46 -15.22
N ASP A 41 -24.85 23.15 -15.51
CA ASP A 41 -25.91 24.15 -15.68
C ASP A 41 -26.68 24.45 -14.39
N THR A 42 -26.67 23.54 -13.42
CA THR A 42 -27.45 23.69 -12.20
C THR A 42 -26.61 23.76 -10.92
N ASN A 43 -27.15 24.44 -9.91
CA ASN A 43 -26.58 24.46 -8.56
C ASN A 43 -27.02 23.28 -7.68
N THR A 44 -27.59 22.22 -8.26
CA THR A 44 -28.08 21.02 -7.53
C THR A 44 -26.94 20.13 -7.03
N SER A 45 -27.10 19.50 -5.86
CA SER A 45 -26.04 18.68 -5.28
C SER A 45 -25.71 17.44 -6.15
N ILE A 46 -24.45 16.97 -6.13
CA ILE A 46 -24.03 15.74 -6.83
C ILE A 46 -24.93 14.55 -6.46
N ARG A 47 -25.37 14.49 -5.20
CA ARG A 47 -26.30 13.45 -4.73
C ARG A 47 -27.63 13.49 -5.46
N SER A 48 -28.18 14.68 -5.64
CA SER A 48 -29.45 14.89 -6.35
C SER A 48 -29.32 14.51 -7.81
N ILE A 49 -28.26 14.99 -8.48
CA ILE A 49 -27.99 14.67 -9.89
C ILE A 49 -27.79 13.16 -10.06
N ALA A 50 -27.03 12.52 -9.15
CA ALA A 50 -26.81 11.09 -9.21
C ALA A 50 -28.14 10.31 -9.05
N ALA A 51 -28.99 10.71 -8.11
CA ALA A 51 -30.30 10.08 -7.92
C ALA A 51 -31.20 10.26 -9.16
N GLU A 52 -31.23 11.46 -9.74
CA GLU A 52 -32.00 11.79 -10.94
C GLU A 52 -31.52 10.99 -12.17
N CYS A 53 -30.21 10.81 -12.32
CA CYS A 53 -29.64 10.03 -13.41
C CYS A 53 -29.58 8.51 -13.15
N GLY A 54 -30.07 8.02 -12.00
CA GLY A 54 -29.97 6.60 -11.63
C GLY A 54 -28.54 6.10 -11.40
N GLU A 55 -27.63 7.01 -11.03
CA GLU A 55 -26.21 6.75 -10.85
C GLU A 55 -25.79 6.74 -9.37
N SER A 56 -24.65 6.11 -9.10
CA SER A 56 -24.05 6.19 -7.76
C SER A 56 -23.39 7.56 -7.56
N GLU A 57 -23.69 8.24 -6.44
CA GLU A 57 -23.03 9.51 -6.06
C GLU A 57 -21.51 9.38 -6.09
N HIS A 58 -20.98 8.24 -5.62
CA HIS A 58 -19.54 7.99 -5.59
C HIS A 58 -18.96 7.85 -7.00
N ALA A 59 -19.65 7.10 -7.88
CA ALA A 59 -19.20 6.86 -9.25
C ALA A 59 -19.23 8.14 -10.09
N LEU A 60 -20.31 8.92 -10.02
CA LEU A 60 -20.43 10.21 -10.70
C LEU A 60 -19.33 11.18 -10.22
N ARG A 61 -19.13 11.27 -8.90
CA ARG A 61 -18.07 12.13 -8.33
C ARG A 61 -16.67 11.71 -8.80
N ALA A 62 -16.38 10.41 -8.86
CA ALA A 62 -15.11 9.90 -9.34
C ALA A 62 -14.90 10.19 -10.84
N TYR A 63 -15.97 10.05 -11.63
CA TYR A 63 -15.97 10.37 -13.04
C TYR A 63 -15.71 11.86 -13.30
N LEU A 64 -16.47 12.76 -12.64
CA LEU A 64 -16.27 14.22 -12.74
C LEU A 64 -14.86 14.62 -12.33
N ARG A 65 -14.33 14.06 -11.24
CA ARG A 65 -12.96 14.37 -10.78
C ARG A 65 -11.87 13.96 -11.78
N ARG A 66 -12.12 12.91 -12.57
CA ARG A 66 -11.15 12.36 -13.51
C ARG A 66 -11.21 13.05 -14.87
N TYR A 67 -12.41 13.34 -15.37
CA TYR A 67 -12.61 13.80 -16.76
C TYR A 67 -13.12 15.24 -16.88
N TRP A 68 -13.76 15.77 -15.84
CA TRP A 68 -14.41 17.08 -15.85
C TRP A 68 -14.02 17.88 -14.60
N ARG A 69 -12.73 17.83 -14.26
CA ARG A 69 -12.21 18.37 -13.00
C ARG A 69 -12.33 19.89 -12.96
N GLU A 70 -12.16 20.53 -14.10
CA GLU A 70 -12.36 21.96 -14.34
C GLU A 70 -13.77 22.42 -14.01
N LEU A 71 -14.82 21.62 -14.30
CA LEU A 71 -16.18 21.94 -13.89
C LEU A 71 -16.32 21.94 -12.37
N MET A 72 -15.71 20.95 -11.70
CA MET A 72 -15.71 20.89 -10.24
C MET A 72 -14.97 22.07 -9.62
N LEU A 73 -13.79 22.44 -10.15
CA LEU A 73 -13.00 23.57 -9.67
C LEU A 73 -13.77 24.89 -9.82
N ARG A 74 -14.36 25.12 -11.01
CA ARG A 74 -15.20 26.30 -11.28
C ARG A 74 -16.35 26.41 -10.29
N ARG A 75 -17.08 25.31 -10.08
CA ARG A 75 -18.21 25.29 -9.16
C ARG A 75 -17.81 25.52 -7.70
N TYR A 76 -16.59 25.14 -7.35
CA TYR A 76 -16.04 25.37 -6.02
C TYR A 76 -15.44 26.77 -5.86
N GLY A 77 -15.37 27.56 -6.95
CA GLY A 77 -14.75 28.89 -6.97
C GLY A 77 -13.23 28.83 -6.83
N ILE A 78 -12.60 27.77 -7.34
CA ILE A 78 -11.14 27.59 -7.31
C ILE A 78 -10.60 28.01 -8.68
N GLU A 79 -9.82 29.08 -8.71
CA GLU A 79 -9.16 29.55 -9.91
C GLU A 79 -8.01 28.63 -10.29
N THR A 80 -7.83 28.39 -11.60
CA THR A 80 -6.80 27.48 -12.10
C THR A 80 -5.47 28.18 -12.37
N GLU A 81 -5.39 29.52 -12.31
CA GLU A 81 -4.16 30.31 -12.53
C GLU A 81 -3.37 29.89 -13.80
N GLY A 82 -4.06 29.43 -14.85
CA GLY A 82 -3.42 28.92 -16.08
C GLY A 82 -2.77 27.54 -15.97
N LYS A 83 -2.85 26.87 -14.81
CA LYS A 83 -2.38 25.49 -14.58
C LYS A 83 -3.40 24.46 -15.09
N ASP A 84 -2.93 23.24 -15.38
CA ASP A 84 -3.83 22.12 -15.66
C ASP A 84 -4.74 21.87 -14.45
N ALA A 85 -6.05 21.70 -14.70
CA ALA A 85 -7.05 21.38 -13.69
C ALA A 85 -6.67 20.15 -12.84
N GLN A 86 -5.87 19.22 -13.38
CA GLN A 86 -5.41 18.06 -12.62
C GLN A 86 -4.40 18.39 -11.52
N GLU A 87 -3.61 19.45 -11.70
CA GLU A 87 -2.59 19.90 -10.75
C GLU A 87 -3.19 20.73 -9.63
N VAL A 88 -4.33 21.39 -9.88
CA VAL A 88 -4.99 22.27 -8.90
C VAL A 88 -5.61 21.45 -7.76
N PRO A 89 -5.18 21.64 -6.50
CA PRO A 89 -5.68 20.86 -5.37
C PRO A 89 -7.03 21.38 -4.86
N PHE A 90 -7.92 20.46 -4.49
CA PHE A 90 -9.18 20.79 -3.80
C PHE A 90 -9.02 21.15 -2.31
N TYR A 91 -7.78 21.09 -1.83
CA TYR A 91 -7.42 21.28 -0.43
C TYR A 91 -6.25 22.27 -0.36
N THR A 92 -6.22 23.07 0.70
CA THR A 92 -5.07 23.91 1.04
C THR A 92 -3.88 23.06 1.47
N ALA A 93 -2.69 23.66 1.56
CA ALA A 93 -1.49 23.00 2.09
C ALA A 93 -1.71 22.41 3.49
N ASP A 94 -2.53 23.08 4.31
CA ASP A 94 -2.93 22.66 5.65
C ASP A 94 -3.98 21.54 5.68
N GLY A 95 -4.41 21.04 4.52
CA GLY A 95 -5.39 19.97 4.39
C GLY A 95 -6.85 20.41 4.56
N GLN A 96 -7.11 21.71 4.60
CA GLN A 96 -8.46 22.28 4.65
C GLN A 96 -9.10 22.17 3.26
N SER A 97 -10.34 21.71 3.17
CA SER A 97 -11.05 21.74 1.88
C SER A 97 -11.34 23.19 1.48
N CYS A 98 -11.04 23.58 0.24
CA CYS A 98 -11.31 24.94 -0.26
C CYS A 98 -12.80 25.31 -0.15
N LEU A 99 -13.69 24.33 -0.37
CA LEU A 99 -15.13 24.50 -0.16
C LEU A 99 -15.50 24.79 1.30
N ALA A 100 -14.92 24.03 2.23
CA ALA A 100 -15.19 24.22 3.65
C ALA A 100 -14.61 25.56 4.13
N HIS A 101 -13.42 25.94 3.65
CA HIS A 101 -12.85 27.27 3.84
C HIS A 101 -13.83 28.34 3.40
N ARG A 102 -14.28 28.32 2.14
CA ARG A 102 -15.25 29.29 1.62
C ARG A 102 -16.54 29.33 2.44
N LYS A 103 -17.11 28.17 2.78
CA LYS A 103 -18.35 28.06 3.55
C LYS A 103 -18.26 28.71 4.94
N TYR A 104 -17.13 28.54 5.63
CA TYR A 104 -16.99 28.99 7.02
C TYR A 104 -16.17 30.28 7.15
N LYS A 105 -15.57 30.81 6.07
CA LYS A 105 -14.64 31.95 6.08
C LYS A 105 -15.17 33.15 6.85
N GLU A 106 -16.37 33.61 6.52
CA GLU A 106 -16.99 34.78 7.15
C GLU A 106 -17.29 34.55 8.63
N ALA A 107 -17.82 33.37 8.98
CA ALA A 107 -18.09 33.00 10.36
C ALA A 107 -16.80 32.87 11.19
N VAL A 108 -15.72 32.37 10.61
CA VAL A 108 -14.39 32.31 11.26
C VAL A 108 -13.84 33.72 11.48
N GLN A 109 -13.92 34.60 10.48
CA GLN A 109 -13.51 36.01 10.62
C GLN A 109 -14.32 36.74 11.69
N ALA A 110 -15.63 36.49 11.77
CA ALA A 110 -16.47 37.03 12.83
C ALA A 110 -16.06 36.51 14.21
N CYS A 111 -15.72 35.22 14.34
CA CYS A 111 -15.19 34.68 15.59
C CYS A 111 -13.81 35.26 15.98
N ASP A 112 -12.99 35.73 15.04
CA ASP A 112 -11.71 36.39 15.34
C ASP A 112 -11.87 37.91 15.56
N SER A 113 -13.03 38.48 15.20
CA SER A 113 -13.32 39.90 15.33
C SER A 113 -13.87 40.27 16.72
N ILE A 114 -13.38 41.39 17.26
CA ILE A 114 -13.92 42.01 18.48
C ILE A 114 -15.39 42.41 18.32
N ARG A 115 -15.84 42.76 17.11
CA ARG A 115 -17.22 43.20 16.85
C ARG A 115 -18.29 42.18 17.24
N TYR A 116 -17.92 40.89 17.28
CA TYR A 116 -18.83 39.80 17.61
C TYR A 116 -18.45 39.13 18.91
N ILE A 117 -17.58 39.74 19.74
CA ILE A 117 -17.01 39.09 20.93
C ILE A 117 -18.05 38.68 21.96
N ASP A 118 -19.17 39.39 22.00
CA ASP A 118 -20.36 39.14 22.82
C ASP A 118 -21.04 37.82 22.46
N LEU A 119 -21.08 37.46 21.17
CA LEU A 119 -21.69 36.22 20.69
C LEU A 119 -20.84 34.98 20.97
N ASN A 120 -21.45 33.86 21.33
CA ASN A 120 -20.76 32.57 21.34
C ASN A 120 -20.62 32.01 19.90
N VAL A 121 -19.75 31.02 19.69
CA VAL A 121 -19.50 30.43 18.35
C VAL A 121 -20.78 29.91 17.70
N SER A 122 -21.73 29.37 18.48
CA SER A 122 -23.01 28.89 17.96
C SER A 122 -23.95 30.02 17.54
N GLN A 123 -23.91 31.16 18.22
CA GLN A 123 -24.64 32.38 17.84
C GLN A 123 -24.04 33.01 16.59
N VAL A 124 -22.70 33.08 16.50
CA VAL A 124 -22.02 33.48 15.26
C VAL A 124 -22.42 32.55 14.12
N ALA A 125 -22.38 31.23 14.31
CA ALA A 125 -22.78 30.27 13.29
C ALA A 125 -24.20 30.53 12.76
N ARG A 126 -25.17 30.75 13.66
CA ARG A 126 -26.55 31.08 13.29
C ARG A 126 -26.64 32.40 12.51
N LYS A 127 -25.88 33.43 12.91
CA LYS A 127 -25.84 34.73 12.22
C LYS A 127 -25.37 34.60 10.76
N PHE A 128 -24.45 33.69 10.48
CA PHE A 128 -23.91 33.43 9.14
C PHE A 128 -24.57 32.24 8.43
N GLY A 129 -25.69 31.72 8.95
CA GLY A 129 -26.43 30.62 8.31
C GLY A 129 -25.67 29.29 8.22
N VAL A 130 -24.66 29.07 9.08
CA VAL A 130 -23.86 27.84 9.10
C VAL A 130 -24.20 26.96 10.30
N ASN A 131 -23.98 25.65 10.15
CA ASN A 131 -24.19 24.71 11.25
C ASN A 131 -23.17 24.94 12.37
N ALA A 132 -23.66 25.21 13.58
CA ALA A 132 -22.84 25.55 14.75
C ALA A 132 -21.82 24.45 15.10
N THR A 133 -22.24 23.20 15.16
CA THR A 133 -21.38 22.07 15.50
C THR A 133 -20.30 21.85 14.43
N ALA A 134 -20.67 21.98 13.15
CA ALA A 134 -19.74 21.86 12.04
C ALA A 134 -18.72 23.00 12.03
N LEU A 135 -19.13 24.24 12.29
CA LEU A 135 -18.23 25.39 12.43
C LEU A 135 -17.27 25.19 13.61
N ALA A 136 -17.77 24.77 14.77
CA ALA A 136 -16.93 24.53 15.94
C ALA A 136 -15.88 23.43 15.67
N ASN A 137 -16.27 22.32 15.05
CA ASN A 137 -15.34 21.26 14.66
C ASN A 137 -14.31 21.75 13.63
N PHE A 138 -14.74 22.54 12.64
CA PHE A 138 -13.86 23.12 11.64
C PHE A 138 -12.83 24.07 12.25
N MET A 139 -13.26 24.94 13.18
CA MET A 139 -12.38 25.84 13.89
C MET A 139 -11.40 25.10 14.80
N ARG A 140 -11.81 24.03 15.51
CA ARG A 140 -10.86 23.24 16.31
C ARG A 140 -9.74 22.60 15.48
N VAL A 141 -10.03 22.23 14.23
CA VAL A 141 -9.02 21.62 13.34
C VAL A 141 -8.13 22.66 12.68
N HIS A 142 -8.67 23.78 12.21
CA HIS A 142 -7.91 24.71 11.37
C HIS A 142 -7.57 26.05 12.04
N TYR A 143 -8.30 26.43 13.09
CA TYR A 143 -8.22 27.74 13.75
C TYR A 143 -8.28 27.60 15.28
N SER A 144 -7.58 26.61 15.84
CA SER A 144 -7.57 26.34 17.29
C SER A 144 -7.13 27.57 18.10
N GLU A 145 -6.15 28.31 17.57
CA GLU A 145 -5.61 29.51 18.22
C GLU A 145 -6.62 30.66 18.25
N VAL A 146 -7.47 30.81 17.23
CA VAL A 146 -8.56 31.79 17.24
C VAL A 146 -9.51 31.50 18.40
N LEU A 147 -9.85 30.23 18.62
CA LEU A 147 -10.72 29.83 19.73
C LEU A 147 -10.09 30.12 21.10
N LYS A 148 -8.79 29.85 21.27
CA LYS A 148 -8.07 30.14 22.52
C LYS A 148 -8.02 31.63 22.82
N ARG A 149 -7.53 32.45 21.86
CA ARG A 149 -7.44 33.90 22.02
C ARG A 149 -8.79 34.55 22.30
N ARG A 150 -9.83 34.12 21.57
CA ARG A 150 -11.19 34.60 21.78
C ARG A 150 -11.67 34.32 23.20
N GLU A 151 -11.43 33.13 23.71
CA GLU A 151 -11.84 32.74 25.07
C GLU A 151 -11.08 33.56 26.12
N GLU A 152 -9.76 33.70 25.98
CA GLU A 152 -8.95 34.55 26.86
C GLU A 152 -9.46 35.99 26.88
N TYR A 153 -9.82 36.53 25.73
CA TYR A 153 -10.35 37.89 25.62
C TYR A 153 -11.74 38.03 26.27
N ARG A 154 -12.62 37.03 26.13
CA ARG A 154 -13.92 37.01 26.81
C ARG A 154 -13.80 36.90 28.33
N ILE A 155 -12.83 36.13 28.83
CA ILE A 155 -12.52 36.04 30.27
C ILE A 155 -12.07 37.42 30.78
N ARG A 156 -11.15 38.08 30.08
CA ARG A 156 -10.67 39.42 30.45
C ARG A 156 -11.79 40.48 30.49
N LEU A 157 -12.79 40.35 29.62
CA LEU A 157 -13.95 41.23 29.58
C LEU A 157 -15.07 40.85 30.57
N GLY A 158 -14.95 39.73 31.28
CA GLY A 158 -16.01 39.25 32.19
C GLY A 158 -17.27 38.71 31.49
N ILE A 159 -17.20 38.45 30.17
CA ILE A 159 -18.31 37.94 29.35
C ILE A 159 -18.21 36.41 29.19
N SER A 160 -17.25 35.76 29.85
CA SER A 160 -17.09 34.31 29.80
C SER A 160 -18.30 33.60 30.38
N ASP A 161 -18.83 32.61 29.65
CA ASP A 161 -19.98 31.80 30.03
C ASP A 161 -19.65 30.71 31.09
N ASN A 162 -18.43 30.72 31.66
CA ASN A 162 -17.89 29.75 32.62
C ASN A 162 -17.97 28.27 32.16
N ILE A 163 -18.24 28.04 30.88
CA ILE A 163 -18.28 26.71 30.28
C ILE A 163 -16.85 26.30 29.94
N ARG A 164 -16.41 25.15 30.46
CA ARG A 164 -15.10 24.58 30.12
C ARG A 164 -15.02 24.28 28.62
N ARG A 165 -14.21 25.06 27.89
CA ARG A 165 -13.85 24.81 26.49
C ARG A 165 -12.49 24.10 26.43
N GLY A 166 -12.44 22.96 25.74
CA GLY A 166 -11.22 22.15 25.64
C GLY A 166 -11.52 20.65 25.67
N VAL A 167 -10.49 19.83 25.88
CA VAL A 167 -10.68 18.40 26.13
C VAL A 167 -11.41 18.24 27.45
N ARG A 168 -12.50 17.47 27.47
CA ARG A 168 -13.12 17.04 28.73
C ARG A 168 -12.14 16.11 29.49
N PRO A 169 -12.00 16.23 30.82
CA PRO A 169 -11.12 15.35 31.60
C PRO A 169 -11.33 13.86 31.30
N ASP A 170 -12.58 13.40 31.30
CA ASP A 170 -12.94 12.00 31.00
C ASP A 170 -12.46 11.56 29.61
N CYS A 171 -12.60 12.44 28.59
CA CYS A 171 -12.11 12.14 27.24
C CYS A 171 -10.58 12.11 27.17
N ARG A 172 -9.90 12.93 27.97
CA ARG A 172 -8.43 12.93 28.05
C ARG A 172 -7.95 11.59 28.59
N GLU A 173 -8.56 11.13 29.68
CA GLU A 173 -8.22 9.86 30.31
C GLU A 173 -8.57 8.68 29.40
N GLN A 174 -9.75 8.69 28.78
CA GLN A 174 -10.21 7.64 27.87
C GLN A 174 -9.24 7.40 26.70
N TYR A 175 -8.68 8.47 26.13
CA TYR A 175 -7.77 8.37 24.97
C TYR A 175 -6.28 8.38 25.35
N ALA A 176 -5.92 8.61 26.61
CA ALA A 176 -4.52 8.77 27.04
C ALA A 176 -3.65 7.57 26.60
N ALA A 177 -4.08 6.34 26.93
CA ALA A 177 -3.37 5.12 26.55
C ALA A 177 -3.23 4.97 25.02
N ALA A 178 -4.28 5.32 24.26
CA ALA A 178 -4.26 5.26 22.80
C ALA A 178 -3.32 6.31 22.18
N VAL A 179 -3.26 7.51 22.76
CA VAL A 179 -2.34 8.58 22.32
C VAL A 179 -0.89 8.16 22.56
N GLU A 180 -0.57 7.62 23.74
CA GLU A 180 0.78 7.13 24.04
C GLU A 180 1.20 5.97 23.13
N LEU A 181 0.29 5.02 22.90
CA LEU A 181 0.56 3.90 21.99
C LEU A 181 0.79 4.39 20.56
N TYR A 182 -0.01 5.35 20.07
CA TYR A 182 0.16 5.92 18.73
C TYR A 182 1.44 6.76 18.60
N ARG A 183 1.88 7.41 19.69
CA ARG A 183 3.14 8.16 19.71
C ARG A 183 4.34 7.23 19.58
N THR A 184 4.38 6.21 20.44
CA THR A 184 5.52 5.28 20.57
C THR A 184 5.61 4.25 19.43
N THR A 185 4.49 3.88 18.79
CA THR A 185 4.47 2.85 17.75
C THR A 185 4.16 3.40 16.36
N ASP A 186 4.52 2.63 15.32
CA ASP A 186 4.15 2.92 13.93
C ASP A 186 2.78 2.34 13.52
N MET A 187 1.93 2.04 14.50
CA MET A 187 0.62 1.44 14.24
C MET A 187 -0.31 2.45 13.55
N SER A 188 -1.23 1.90 12.74
CA SER A 188 -2.31 2.71 12.17
C SER A 188 -3.31 3.12 13.26
N VAL A 189 -4.01 4.24 13.06
CA VAL A 189 -5.06 4.73 13.98
C VAL A 189 -6.10 3.65 14.25
N LYS A 190 -6.51 2.89 13.22
CA LYS A 190 -7.43 1.76 13.35
C LYS A 190 -6.91 0.68 14.30
N ALA A 191 -5.66 0.25 14.10
CA ALA A 191 -5.07 -0.81 14.94
C ALA A 191 -4.90 -0.37 16.40
N VAL A 192 -4.52 0.89 16.64
CA VAL A 192 -4.47 1.46 18.00
C VAL A 192 -5.86 1.51 18.62
N ALA A 193 -6.86 1.96 17.86
CA ALA A 193 -8.23 2.04 18.35
C ALA A 193 -8.79 0.67 18.73
N GLU A 194 -8.56 -0.35 17.90
CA GLU A 194 -8.91 -1.75 18.19
C GLU A 194 -8.20 -2.27 19.45
N GLN A 195 -6.88 -2.04 19.57
CA GLN A 195 -6.10 -2.51 20.71
C GLN A 195 -6.49 -1.82 22.03
N CYS A 196 -6.74 -0.51 21.99
CA CYS A 196 -7.17 0.26 23.16
C CYS A 196 -8.68 0.22 23.40
N LYS A 197 -9.45 -0.55 22.59
CA LYS A 197 -10.91 -0.68 22.69
C LYS A 197 -11.65 0.66 22.66
N VAL A 198 -11.20 1.59 21.82
CA VAL A 198 -11.84 2.89 21.60
C VAL A 198 -12.38 2.99 20.17
N SER A 199 -13.36 3.88 19.95
CA SER A 199 -13.87 4.15 18.60
C SER A 199 -12.78 4.76 17.72
N GLU A 200 -12.54 4.18 16.53
CA GLU A 200 -11.59 4.71 15.54
C GLU A 200 -11.92 6.16 15.17
N GLY A 201 -13.20 6.45 14.91
CA GLY A 201 -13.66 7.79 14.53
C GLY A 201 -13.45 8.81 15.65
N GLY A 202 -13.82 8.44 16.89
CA GLY A 202 -13.65 9.29 18.06
C GLY A 202 -12.17 9.53 18.39
N PHE A 203 -11.34 8.50 18.34
CA PHE A 203 -9.90 8.62 18.55
C PHE A 203 -9.23 9.50 17.49
N LEU A 204 -9.57 9.29 16.21
CA LEU A 204 -9.06 10.14 15.13
C LEU A 204 -9.49 11.61 15.30
N GLN A 205 -10.71 11.85 15.75
CA GLN A 205 -11.19 13.20 16.04
C GLN A 205 -10.42 13.83 17.20
N HIS A 206 -10.18 13.07 18.28
CA HIS A 206 -9.38 13.51 19.42
C HIS A 206 -7.96 13.90 18.99
N LEU A 207 -7.30 13.06 18.18
CA LEU A 207 -5.97 13.36 17.61
C LEU A 207 -5.98 14.63 16.76
N ARG A 208 -7.01 14.83 15.92
CA ARG A 208 -7.14 16.04 15.08
C ARG A 208 -7.37 17.32 15.87
N PHE A 209 -8.03 17.25 17.02
CA PHE A 209 -8.32 18.44 17.83
C PHE A 209 -7.17 18.81 18.75
N TYR A 210 -6.46 17.82 19.32
CA TYR A 210 -5.54 18.08 20.43
C TYR A 210 -4.11 17.59 20.19
N HIS A 211 -3.88 16.71 19.22
CA HIS A 211 -2.56 16.13 18.92
C HIS A 211 -2.18 16.31 17.44
N GLN A 212 -2.46 17.48 16.86
CA GLN A 212 -2.12 17.79 15.47
C GLN A 212 -0.62 17.66 15.14
N PRO A 213 0.32 18.10 16.01
CA PRO A 213 1.75 17.93 15.73
C PRO A 213 2.13 16.46 15.51
N LEU A 214 1.58 15.56 16.33
CA LEU A 214 1.81 14.12 16.21
C LEU A 214 1.29 13.55 14.87
N LEU A 215 0.14 14.03 14.40
CA LEU A 215 -0.38 13.64 13.08
C LEU A 215 0.51 14.14 11.93
N LYS A 216 1.05 15.36 12.04
CA LYS A 216 1.97 15.93 11.06
C LYS A 216 3.30 15.15 11.03
N GLU A 217 3.87 14.85 12.18
CA GLU A 217 5.08 14.04 12.34
C GLU A 217 4.91 12.67 11.67
N LYS A 218 3.87 11.91 12.06
CA LYS A 218 3.61 10.57 11.48
C LYS A 218 3.33 10.63 9.97
N LYS A 219 2.73 11.73 9.47
CA LYS A 219 2.52 11.94 8.03
C LYS A 219 3.86 12.13 7.31
N GLU A 220 4.79 12.87 7.90
CA GLU A 220 6.12 13.08 7.32
C GLU A 220 6.95 11.80 7.37
N THR A 221 6.94 11.04 8.47
CA THR A 221 7.58 9.72 8.53
C THR A 221 7.07 8.79 7.43
N ARG A 222 5.76 8.76 7.18
CA ARG A 222 5.16 7.98 6.07
C ARG A 222 5.58 8.52 4.70
N ARG A 223 5.71 9.84 4.53
CA ARG A 223 6.19 10.45 3.29
C ARG A 223 7.63 10.04 3.02
N GLN A 224 8.51 10.13 4.01
CA GLN A 224 9.90 9.68 3.92
C GLN A 224 9.98 8.19 3.60
N ALA A 225 9.19 7.36 4.26
CA ALA A 225 9.08 5.93 3.98
C ALA A 225 8.60 5.62 2.55
N LYS A 226 7.74 6.47 1.96
CA LYS A 226 7.31 6.33 0.56
C LYS A 226 8.46 6.63 -0.42
N LEU A 227 9.34 7.56 -0.06
CA LEU A 227 10.49 7.98 -0.86
C LEU A 227 11.70 7.05 -0.67
N ALA A 228 11.78 6.35 0.46
CA ALA A 228 12.78 5.34 0.75
C ALA A 228 12.60 4.14 -0.21
N GLY A 229 13.40 4.09 -1.28
CA GLY A 229 13.23 3.18 -2.41
C GLY A 229 13.04 1.70 -2.06
N LYS A 230 14.11 0.98 -1.72
CA LYS A 230 14.06 -0.47 -1.46
C LYS A 230 13.34 -0.75 -0.14
N LYS A 231 12.26 -1.53 -0.21
CA LYS A 231 11.42 -1.92 0.93
C LYS A 231 12.10 -3.04 1.72
N LYS A 232 12.59 -2.72 2.91
CA LYS A 232 13.09 -3.73 3.87
C LYS A 232 11.94 -4.32 4.67
N ARG A 233 12.02 -5.62 5.00
CA ARG A 233 10.99 -6.28 5.83
C ARG A 233 10.87 -5.57 7.18
N GLY A 234 9.64 -5.33 7.61
CA GLY A 234 9.34 -4.61 8.86
C GLY A 234 9.44 -3.09 8.79
N ALA A 235 10.04 -2.53 7.74
CA ALA A 235 10.08 -1.08 7.54
C ALA A 235 8.67 -0.51 7.31
N LEU A 236 8.44 0.72 7.76
CA LEU A 236 7.19 1.43 7.51
C LEU A 236 6.99 1.68 6.00
N LEU A 237 5.76 1.58 5.54
CA LEU A 237 5.36 1.96 4.18
C LEU A 237 4.64 3.31 4.17
N GLY A 238 4.56 3.93 3.00
CA GLY A 238 3.82 5.19 2.84
C GLY A 238 2.33 5.13 3.16
N ASN A 239 1.73 3.93 3.22
CA ASN A 239 0.35 3.73 3.66
C ASN A 239 0.23 3.52 5.20
N GLY A 240 1.34 3.63 5.95
CA GLY A 240 1.37 3.46 7.40
C GLY A 240 1.36 2.01 7.89
N ARG A 241 1.46 1.02 7.01
CA ARG A 241 1.65 -0.39 7.40
C ARG A 241 3.12 -0.76 7.34
N LYS A 242 3.54 -1.75 8.13
CA LYS A 242 4.86 -2.36 7.98
C LYS A 242 4.93 -3.20 6.70
N TYR A 243 6.11 -3.27 6.10
CA TYR A 243 6.37 -4.11 4.93
C TYR A 243 6.51 -5.57 5.36
N GLU A 244 5.37 -6.21 5.59
CA GLU A 244 5.24 -7.56 6.09
C GLU A 244 4.05 -8.27 5.43
N PRO A 245 4.06 -9.61 5.36
CA PRO A 245 2.90 -10.34 4.88
C PRO A 245 1.71 -10.12 5.82
N LEU A 246 0.51 -10.06 5.25
CA LEU A 246 -0.71 -9.96 6.05
C LEU A 246 -0.86 -11.19 6.96
N PRO A 247 -1.39 -11.04 8.19
CA PRO A 247 -1.59 -12.17 9.10
C PRO A 247 -2.37 -13.33 8.47
N ALA A 248 -3.45 -13.02 7.74
CA ALA A 248 -4.23 -14.02 7.01
C ALA A 248 -3.41 -14.76 5.94
N THR A 249 -2.47 -14.07 5.26
CA THR A 249 -1.57 -14.71 4.31
C THR A 249 -0.56 -15.62 5.02
N VAL A 250 -0.04 -15.21 6.17
CA VAL A 250 0.86 -16.03 6.98
C VAL A 250 0.16 -17.31 7.43
N GLN A 251 -1.05 -17.19 7.98
CA GLN A 251 -1.85 -18.34 8.40
C GLN A 251 -2.15 -19.28 7.22
N LYS A 252 -2.57 -18.75 6.08
CA LYS A 252 -2.89 -19.54 4.87
C LYS A 252 -1.72 -20.42 4.39
N TYR A 253 -0.49 -19.93 4.50
CA TYR A 253 0.69 -20.65 4.02
C TYR A 253 1.54 -21.26 5.14
N ALA A 254 1.10 -21.20 6.39
CA ALA A 254 1.90 -21.64 7.55
C ALA A 254 2.29 -23.12 7.46
N GLU A 255 1.32 -24.00 7.16
CA GLU A 255 1.54 -25.44 7.02
C GLU A 255 2.46 -25.75 5.83
N ALA A 256 2.18 -25.17 4.66
CA ALA A 256 3.00 -25.35 3.47
C ALA A 256 4.44 -24.86 3.68
N LEU A 257 4.62 -23.77 4.42
CA LEU A 257 5.93 -23.22 4.77
C LEU A 257 6.70 -24.15 5.72
N ALA A 258 6.04 -24.70 6.74
CA ALA A 258 6.64 -25.68 7.64
C ALA A 258 7.12 -26.93 6.86
N MET A 259 6.24 -27.49 6.01
CA MET A 259 6.63 -28.60 5.13
C MET A 259 7.80 -28.23 4.22
N PHE A 260 7.82 -27.02 3.67
CA PHE A 260 8.91 -26.56 2.80
C PHE A 260 10.24 -26.40 3.53
N ARG A 261 10.22 -25.99 4.79
CA ARG A 261 11.43 -25.85 5.61
C ARG A 261 11.99 -27.22 6.02
N ASP A 262 11.12 -28.04 6.60
CA ASP A 262 11.54 -29.20 7.36
C ASP A 262 11.68 -30.46 6.48
N THR A 263 10.93 -30.55 5.38
CA THR A 263 10.96 -31.74 4.49
C THR A 263 11.74 -31.50 3.20
N ALA A 264 12.19 -32.59 2.56
CA ALA A 264 12.78 -32.55 1.23
C ALA A 264 11.73 -32.68 0.09
N LEU A 265 10.45 -32.48 0.38
CA LEU A 265 9.37 -32.58 -0.62
C LEU A 265 9.51 -31.49 -1.70
N THR A 266 9.02 -31.81 -2.89
CA THR A 266 8.94 -30.82 -3.98
C THR A 266 7.81 -29.82 -3.73
N MET A 267 7.93 -28.61 -4.28
CA MET A 267 6.87 -27.60 -4.16
C MET A 267 5.52 -28.10 -4.70
N LYS A 268 5.53 -28.91 -5.76
CA LYS A 268 4.31 -29.52 -6.34
C LYS A 268 3.62 -30.46 -5.35
N GLU A 269 4.42 -31.23 -4.61
CA GLU A 269 3.91 -32.18 -3.62
C GLU A 269 3.36 -31.46 -2.37
N ILE A 270 4.06 -30.44 -1.88
CA ILE A 270 3.60 -29.62 -0.76
C ILE A 270 2.26 -28.95 -1.10
N VAL A 271 2.15 -28.37 -2.29
CA VAL A 271 0.91 -27.75 -2.78
C VAL A 271 -0.23 -28.77 -2.86
N ARG A 272 0.06 -29.99 -3.34
CA ARG A 272 -0.94 -31.06 -3.40
C ARG A 272 -1.47 -31.45 -2.03
N ARG A 273 -0.59 -31.55 -1.02
CA ARG A 273 -0.96 -31.94 0.36
C ARG A 273 -1.73 -30.85 1.10
N THR A 274 -1.34 -29.60 0.92
CA THR A 274 -1.90 -28.47 1.66
C THR A 274 -3.05 -27.77 0.93
N GLY A 275 -3.28 -28.08 -0.34
CA GLY A 275 -4.34 -27.48 -1.16
C GLY A 275 -4.12 -26.00 -1.50
N VAL A 276 -2.95 -25.42 -1.20
CA VAL A 276 -2.67 -24.00 -1.45
C VAL A 276 -2.38 -23.74 -2.95
N PRO A 277 -2.71 -22.56 -3.51
CA PRO A 277 -2.44 -22.28 -4.91
C PRO A 277 -0.94 -22.22 -5.21
N ALA A 278 -0.48 -22.97 -6.22
CA ALA A 278 0.94 -23.12 -6.55
C ALA A 278 1.64 -21.78 -6.82
N GLU A 279 1.07 -20.93 -7.67
CA GLU A 279 1.64 -19.62 -7.99
C GLU A 279 1.64 -18.68 -6.79
N GLY A 280 0.59 -18.74 -5.97
CA GLY A 280 0.47 -17.93 -4.75
C GLY A 280 1.54 -18.30 -3.72
N PHE A 281 1.76 -19.60 -3.51
CA PHE A 281 2.78 -20.09 -2.59
C PHE A 281 4.19 -19.79 -3.09
N ARG A 282 4.45 -19.98 -4.40
CA ARG A 282 5.72 -19.60 -5.03
C ARG A 282 6.02 -18.12 -4.82
N PHE A 283 5.06 -17.24 -5.11
CA PHE A 283 5.21 -15.80 -4.89
C PHE A 283 5.48 -15.48 -3.42
N TYR A 284 4.75 -16.12 -2.50
CA TYR A 284 4.92 -15.95 -1.06
C TYR A 284 6.35 -16.31 -0.61
N LEU A 285 6.88 -17.45 -1.05
CA LEU A 285 8.25 -17.87 -0.74
C LEU A 285 9.30 -16.90 -1.30
N HIS A 286 9.21 -16.57 -2.59
CA HIS A 286 10.18 -15.68 -3.23
C HIS A 286 10.17 -14.25 -2.67
N LYS A 287 9.02 -13.79 -2.19
CA LYS A 287 8.86 -12.43 -1.65
C LYS A 287 9.22 -12.32 -0.18
N TRP A 288 8.85 -13.30 0.64
CA TRP A 288 8.93 -13.19 2.10
C TRP A 288 9.91 -14.16 2.76
N HIS A 289 10.29 -15.24 2.07
CA HIS A 289 11.14 -16.31 2.61
C HIS A 289 12.25 -16.66 1.62
N ARG A 290 12.90 -15.63 1.06
CA ARG A 290 13.91 -15.79 0.03
C ARG A 290 15.14 -16.55 0.54
N ALA A 291 15.56 -16.38 1.81
CA ALA A 291 16.60 -17.20 2.42
C ALA A 291 16.31 -18.69 2.28
N LEU A 292 15.10 -19.14 2.63
CA LEU A 292 14.72 -20.56 2.56
C LEU A 292 14.78 -21.11 1.13
N VAL A 293 14.46 -20.28 0.13
CA VAL A 293 14.58 -20.67 -1.29
C VAL A 293 16.05 -20.80 -1.70
N LEU A 294 16.93 -19.91 -1.24
CA LEU A 294 18.37 -19.96 -1.50
C LEU A 294 19.01 -21.18 -0.82
N GLU A 295 18.71 -21.41 0.45
CA GLU A 295 19.16 -22.56 1.23
C GLU A 295 18.80 -23.87 0.54
N ARG A 296 17.53 -24.05 0.16
CA ARG A 296 17.09 -25.26 -0.55
C ARG A 296 17.68 -25.41 -1.94
N SER A 297 18.16 -24.33 -2.54
CA SER A 297 18.88 -24.34 -3.82
C SER A 297 20.37 -24.59 -3.67
N GLY A 298 20.87 -24.70 -2.43
CA GLY A 298 22.28 -24.85 -2.10
C GLY A 298 23.08 -23.57 -2.37
N ILE A 299 22.46 -22.39 -2.25
CA ILE A 299 23.11 -21.09 -2.51
C ILE A 299 23.34 -20.40 -1.17
N VAL A 300 24.61 -20.15 -0.84
CA VAL A 300 25.00 -19.30 0.30
C VAL A 300 25.09 -17.85 -0.20
N ALA A 301 24.04 -17.08 0.00
CA ALA A 301 24.00 -15.66 -0.34
C ALA A 301 23.07 -14.90 0.60
N ALA A 302 23.30 -13.60 0.75
CA ALA A 302 22.39 -12.71 1.47
C ALA A 302 21.01 -12.69 0.78
N GLU A 303 19.92 -12.54 1.56
CA GLU A 303 18.55 -12.50 1.04
C GLU A 303 18.37 -11.43 -0.05
N ASP A 304 19.04 -10.29 0.13
CA ASP A 304 18.97 -9.12 -0.74
C ASP A 304 19.85 -9.23 -1.99
N ALA A 305 20.61 -10.33 -2.15
CA ALA A 305 21.45 -10.53 -3.31
C ALA A 305 20.60 -10.72 -4.58
N GLU A 306 20.82 -9.86 -5.59
CA GLU A 306 20.17 -9.92 -6.90
C GLU A 306 20.78 -11.05 -7.76
N LEU A 307 20.53 -12.29 -7.34
CA LEU A 307 21.02 -13.49 -8.00
C LEU A 307 19.94 -14.12 -8.88
N ASN A 308 20.37 -14.61 -10.04
CA ASN A 308 19.56 -15.53 -10.82
C ASN A 308 19.60 -16.91 -10.17
N ILE A 309 18.62 -17.17 -9.30
CA ILE A 309 18.50 -18.42 -8.53
C ILE A 309 18.56 -19.64 -9.45
N ALA A 310 18.04 -19.59 -10.69
CA ALA A 310 18.05 -20.73 -11.59
C ALA A 310 19.44 -21.09 -12.13
N ARG A 311 20.29 -20.07 -12.38
CA ARG A 311 21.65 -20.27 -12.89
C ARG A 311 22.66 -20.59 -11.79
N SER A 312 22.44 -20.09 -10.58
CA SER A 312 23.36 -20.23 -9.46
C SER A 312 23.11 -21.47 -8.60
N ARG A 313 22.16 -22.36 -8.96
CA ARG A 313 21.86 -23.57 -8.17
C ARG A 313 23.08 -24.48 -8.12
N GLN A 314 23.41 -24.92 -6.90
CA GLN A 314 24.47 -25.90 -6.67
C GLN A 314 23.83 -27.24 -6.31
N ARG A 315 23.73 -27.54 -5.01
CA ARG A 315 23.18 -28.80 -4.48
C ARG A 315 21.79 -28.56 -3.91
N MET A 316 20.75 -28.91 -4.68
CA MET A 316 19.36 -28.75 -4.23
C MET A 316 19.00 -29.77 -3.15
N LYS A 317 18.36 -29.33 -2.05
CA LYS A 317 17.92 -30.19 -0.93
C LYS A 317 17.04 -31.36 -1.38
N THR A 318 16.12 -31.10 -2.32
CA THR A 318 15.22 -32.13 -2.87
C THR A 318 15.96 -33.20 -3.67
N VAL A 319 16.96 -32.79 -4.45
CA VAL A 319 17.74 -33.70 -5.29
C VAL A 319 18.76 -34.47 -4.45
N ALA A 320 19.34 -33.83 -3.44
CA ALA A 320 20.21 -34.47 -2.47
C ALA A 320 19.48 -35.56 -1.69
N ALA A 321 18.28 -35.28 -1.18
CA ALA A 321 17.47 -36.28 -0.49
C ALA A 321 17.09 -37.46 -1.40
N LYS A 322 16.77 -37.19 -2.67
CA LYS A 322 16.46 -38.26 -3.65
C LYS A 322 17.58 -39.30 -3.75
N TYR A 323 18.83 -38.87 -3.70
CA TYR A 323 19.99 -39.73 -3.88
C TYR A 323 20.65 -40.16 -2.55
N ALA A 324 20.15 -39.72 -1.40
CA ALA A 324 20.81 -39.89 -0.11
C ALA A 324 20.98 -41.36 0.27
N GLU A 325 19.90 -42.15 0.19
CA GLU A 325 19.91 -43.58 0.54
C GLU A 325 20.84 -44.39 -0.38
N ALA A 326 20.82 -44.09 -1.69
CA ALA A 326 21.70 -44.73 -2.66
C ALA A 326 23.18 -44.39 -2.43
N ILE A 327 23.49 -43.16 -1.99
CA ILE A 327 24.85 -42.72 -1.65
C ILE A 327 25.32 -43.38 -0.36
N GLU A 328 24.46 -43.47 0.66
CA GLU A 328 24.77 -44.13 1.93
C GLU A 328 25.04 -45.62 1.73
N SER A 329 24.21 -46.30 0.94
CA SER A 329 24.44 -47.70 0.54
C SER A 329 25.78 -47.88 -0.17
N LEU A 330 26.16 -46.97 -1.08
CA LEU A 330 27.47 -47.00 -1.76
C LEU A 330 28.65 -46.77 -0.80
N ARG A 331 28.48 -45.94 0.24
CA ARG A 331 29.52 -45.70 1.24
C ARG A 331 29.74 -46.91 2.15
N GLN A 332 28.67 -47.63 2.49
CA GLN A 332 28.72 -48.84 3.30
C GLN A 332 29.25 -50.04 2.50
N HIS A 333 28.86 -50.15 1.23
CA HIS A 333 29.23 -51.27 0.36
C HIS A 333 29.63 -50.78 -1.05
N PRO A 334 30.93 -50.70 -1.36
CA PRO A 334 31.41 -50.30 -2.69
C PRO A 334 30.96 -51.32 -3.75
N ARG A 335 30.00 -50.93 -4.60
CA ARG A 335 29.43 -51.75 -5.69
C ARG A 335 29.36 -50.95 -6.99
N PRO A 336 29.20 -51.59 -8.16
CA PRO A 336 29.02 -50.87 -9.41
C PRO A 336 27.82 -49.91 -9.36
N VAL A 337 28.06 -48.63 -9.66
CA VAL A 337 27.06 -47.54 -9.56
C VAL A 337 25.77 -47.84 -10.34
N SER A 338 25.86 -48.57 -11.46
CA SER A 338 24.68 -48.98 -12.24
C SER A 338 23.75 -49.94 -11.51
N TYR A 339 24.29 -50.80 -10.64
CA TYR A 339 23.49 -51.75 -9.87
C TYR A 339 22.68 -51.01 -8.81
N VAL A 340 23.36 -50.19 -8.00
CA VAL A 340 22.72 -49.35 -6.98
C VAL A 340 21.72 -48.39 -7.61
N ALA A 341 22.05 -47.79 -8.75
CA ALA A 341 21.09 -46.93 -9.45
C ALA A 341 19.78 -47.66 -9.78
N ARG A 342 19.83 -48.91 -10.26
CA ARG A 342 18.61 -49.69 -10.57
C ARG A 342 17.86 -50.09 -9.30
N GLU A 343 18.57 -50.50 -8.26
CA GLU A 343 17.99 -50.89 -6.96
C GLU A 343 17.15 -49.76 -6.35
N PHE A 344 17.66 -48.53 -6.38
CA PHE A 344 16.95 -47.35 -5.87
C PHE A 344 16.09 -46.63 -6.94
N GLY A 345 15.85 -47.26 -8.10
CA GLY A 345 14.96 -46.73 -9.15
C GLY A 345 15.46 -45.44 -9.82
N HIS A 346 16.78 -45.25 -9.89
CA HIS A 346 17.46 -44.12 -10.52
C HIS A 346 18.04 -44.48 -11.90
N HIS A 347 18.16 -43.49 -12.77
CA HIS A 347 18.82 -43.67 -14.05
C HIS A 347 20.36 -43.72 -13.86
N PRO A 348 21.06 -44.80 -14.29
CA PRO A 348 22.49 -44.98 -14.02
C PRO A 348 23.39 -43.82 -14.44
N GLU A 349 23.24 -43.30 -15.65
CA GLU A 349 24.08 -42.20 -16.16
C GLU A 349 23.85 -40.87 -15.45
N VAL A 350 22.60 -40.57 -15.08
CA VAL A 350 22.25 -39.35 -14.34
C VAL A 350 22.82 -39.42 -12.93
N PHE A 351 22.77 -40.59 -12.30
CA PHE A 351 23.34 -40.81 -10.96
C PHE A 351 24.87 -40.71 -10.97
N ARG A 352 25.56 -41.30 -11.96
CA ARG A 352 27.02 -41.11 -12.15
C ARG A 352 27.41 -39.65 -12.32
N SER A 353 26.68 -38.91 -13.16
CA SER A 353 26.91 -37.47 -13.36
C SER A 353 26.71 -36.67 -12.07
N TYR A 354 25.69 -37.01 -11.29
CA TYR A 354 25.41 -36.39 -9.99
C TYR A 354 26.53 -36.63 -8.98
N LEU A 355 27.01 -37.88 -8.83
CA LEU A 355 28.12 -38.23 -7.94
C LEU A 355 29.38 -37.44 -8.29
N ARG A 356 29.75 -37.36 -9.57
CA ARG A 356 30.93 -36.59 -10.01
C ARG A 356 30.84 -35.11 -9.65
N LYS A 357 29.63 -34.53 -9.63
CA LYS A 357 29.42 -33.10 -9.40
C LYS A 357 29.34 -32.73 -7.91
N HIS A 358 28.76 -33.60 -7.09
CA HIS A 358 28.41 -33.28 -5.70
C HIS A 358 29.11 -34.14 -4.64
N GLU A 359 29.69 -35.29 -5.01
CA GLU A 359 30.41 -36.21 -4.14
C GLU A 359 31.72 -36.69 -4.83
N PRO A 360 32.67 -35.77 -5.13
CA PRO A 360 33.84 -36.07 -5.96
C PRO A 360 34.79 -37.11 -5.35
N GLU A 361 34.90 -37.17 -4.02
CA GLU A 361 35.74 -38.14 -3.30
C GLU A 361 35.19 -39.58 -3.46
N LEU A 362 33.87 -39.75 -3.30
CA LEU A 362 33.20 -41.02 -3.54
C LEU A 362 33.26 -41.41 -5.03
N ALA A 363 33.18 -40.43 -5.93
CA ALA A 363 33.33 -40.69 -7.34
C ALA A 363 34.76 -41.18 -7.68
N ALA A 364 35.79 -40.60 -7.05
CA ALA A 364 37.18 -41.00 -7.23
C ALA A 364 37.45 -42.42 -6.70
N SER A 365 36.93 -42.79 -5.53
CA SER A 365 37.08 -44.14 -4.97
C SER A 365 36.38 -45.22 -5.81
N LEU A 366 35.32 -44.84 -6.54
CA LEU A 366 34.60 -45.71 -7.48
C LEU A 366 35.19 -45.70 -8.90
N GLY A 367 36.35 -45.07 -9.12
CA GLY A 367 37.03 -45.02 -10.41
C GLY A 367 36.33 -44.16 -11.48
N LEU A 368 35.43 -43.26 -11.09
CA LEU A 368 34.76 -42.34 -12.01
C LEU A 368 35.67 -41.15 -12.31
N ARG A 369 36.05 -40.97 -13.59
CA ARG A 369 36.85 -39.80 -14.02
C ARG A 369 36.12 -38.47 -13.71
N PRO A 370 36.83 -37.42 -13.26
CA PRO A 370 36.26 -36.09 -13.05
C PRO A 370 35.64 -35.54 -14.34
N VAL A 371 34.56 -34.77 -14.22
CA VAL A 371 33.99 -34.07 -15.38
C VAL A 371 34.90 -32.89 -15.71
N ALA A 372 35.60 -32.96 -16.84
CA ALA A 372 36.35 -31.83 -17.39
C ALA A 372 35.36 -30.76 -17.86
N TRP A 373 35.16 -29.71 -17.07
CA TRP A 373 34.37 -28.56 -17.49
C TRP A 373 35.20 -27.77 -18.52
N LYS A 374 34.72 -27.68 -19.77
CA LYS A 374 35.25 -26.70 -20.73
C LYS A 374 34.93 -25.30 -20.17
N GLN A 375 35.95 -24.65 -19.62
CA GLN A 375 35.92 -23.27 -19.21
C GLN A 375 35.70 -22.42 -20.47
N LYS A 376 34.48 -21.90 -20.68
CA LYS A 376 34.28 -20.83 -21.67
C LYS A 376 34.87 -19.55 -21.07
N GLU A 377 36.16 -19.33 -21.31
CA GLU A 377 36.76 -18.01 -21.19
C GLU A 377 35.99 -17.06 -22.12
N ARG A 378 35.23 -16.12 -21.53
CA ARG A 378 34.72 -14.98 -22.27
C ARG A 378 35.90 -14.05 -22.49
N ILE A 379 36.34 -13.99 -23.74
CA ILE A 379 37.24 -12.98 -24.29
C ILE A 379 36.74 -11.60 -23.84
N ALA A 380 37.44 -11.01 -22.88
CA ALA A 380 37.43 -9.58 -22.61
C ALA A 380 38.61 -8.97 -23.35
N SER A 381 38.53 -8.93 -24.68
CA SER A 381 39.35 -8.04 -25.50
C SER A 381 38.44 -7.46 -26.57
N GLY A 382 37.97 -6.26 -26.27
CA GLY A 382 37.11 -5.45 -27.12
C GLY A 382 37.40 -3.98 -26.85
N THR A 383 38.67 -3.62 -26.94
CA THR A 383 39.13 -2.26 -27.25
C THR A 383 38.46 -1.77 -28.52
N LYS A 384 37.78 -0.63 -28.45
CA LYS A 384 37.54 0.37 -29.51
C LYS A 384 37.01 1.61 -28.77
N LYS A 385 37.85 2.64 -28.60
CA LYS A 385 37.91 3.84 -29.45
C LYS A 385 36.55 4.49 -29.64
#